data_AF-A0ABD5XP57-F1
#
_entry.id   AF-A0ABD5XP57-F1
#
_cell.length_a   1.000
_cell.length_b   1.000
_cell.length_c   1.000
_cell.angle_alpha   90.00
_cell.angle_beta   90.00
_cell.angle_gamma   90.00
#
_symmetry.space_group_name_H-M   'P 1'
#
loop_
_entity.id
_entity.type
_entity.pdbx_description
1 polymer ?
#
loop_
_entity_poly.entity_id
_entity_poly.type
_entity_poly.pdbx_seq_one_letter_code
_entity_poly.pdbx_strand_id
1 'polypeptide(L)'
;MWDAVEPRWNAGVAALARVRGRLRPAALHRAVASKGVIARVEVPGSTVATAARRTGASLRRTAVPTLRRLSRVAAAVLLVGVLVWNATALGYVAVPVDDDAGVTPEGARWDMFAPYPPSEDVRYVAVGTTESGTRVDAIRGGAVRWSRDGAGGTGYPSVRWRKYLEVVRWGDDEALRGHVASALCSRWEATHDGDLDRVALYTVVESTRPGERGSTRVSRVRTHECA
;
A
#
# COMPACT_ATOMS: atom_id res chain seq x y z
N MET A 1 -22.80 4.13 32.39
CA MET A 1 -23.83 3.97 31.32
C MET A 1 -23.54 2.78 30.39
N TRP A 2 -22.28 2.34 30.29
CA TRP A 2 -21.87 1.15 29.52
C TRP A 2 -22.25 -0.19 30.14
N ASP A 3 -22.45 -0.27 31.47
CA ASP A 3 -22.83 -1.51 32.17
C ASP A 3 -24.23 -2.05 31.80
N ALA A 4 -25.10 -1.20 31.23
CA ALA A 4 -26.44 -1.59 30.80
C ALA A 4 -26.48 -2.15 29.37
N VAL A 5 -25.42 -1.95 28.57
CA VAL A 5 -25.38 -2.29 27.13
C VAL A 5 -24.66 -3.61 26.88
N GLU A 6 -23.68 -3.94 27.73
CA GLU A 6 -22.85 -5.15 27.65
C GLU A 6 -23.65 -6.48 27.65
N PRO A 7 -24.71 -6.64 28.48
CA PRO A 7 -25.49 -7.88 28.48
C PRO A 7 -26.25 -8.10 27.17
N ARG A 8 -26.66 -7.01 26.51
CA ARG A 8 -27.44 -7.04 25.26
C ARG A 8 -26.56 -7.26 24.03
N TRP A 9 -25.35 -6.71 24.05
CA TRP A 9 -24.32 -6.97 23.03
C TRP A 9 -23.90 -8.45 23.02
N ASN A 10 -23.58 -9.01 24.20
CA ASN A 10 -23.17 -10.41 24.33
C ASN A 10 -24.31 -11.39 23.96
N ALA A 11 -25.56 -11.04 24.27
CA ALA A 11 -26.73 -11.81 23.84
C ALA A 11 -26.90 -11.82 22.30
N GLY A 12 -26.62 -10.70 21.63
CA GLY A 12 -26.67 -10.61 20.16
C GLY A 12 -25.59 -11.44 19.48
N VAL A 13 -24.36 -11.44 20.01
CA VAL A 13 -23.24 -12.25 19.52
C VAL A 13 -23.51 -13.76 19.74
N ALA A 14 -24.07 -14.14 20.88
CA ALA A 14 -24.46 -15.53 21.18
C ALA A 14 -25.63 -16.04 20.31
N ALA A 15 -26.54 -15.16 19.89
CA ALA A 15 -27.61 -15.50 18.95
C ALA A 15 -27.05 -15.78 17.54
N LEU A 16 -26.07 -14.99 17.09
CA LEU A 16 -25.36 -15.21 15.82
C LEU A 16 -24.53 -16.51 15.81
N ALA A 17 -23.92 -16.86 16.95
CA ALA A 17 -23.21 -18.14 17.10
C ALA A 17 -24.14 -19.37 17.02
N ARG A 18 -25.36 -19.28 17.56
CA ARG A 18 -26.39 -20.34 17.48
C ARG A 18 -26.94 -20.55 16.07
N VAL A 19 -26.99 -19.50 15.23
CA VAL A 19 -27.36 -19.62 13.82
C VAL A 19 -26.28 -20.38 13.02
N ARG A 20 -25.01 -20.26 13.40
CA ARG A 20 -23.89 -20.98 12.78
C ARG A 20 -23.92 -22.49 13.09
N GLY A 21 -24.37 -22.89 14.29
CA GLY A 21 -24.44 -24.30 14.71
C GLY A 21 -25.51 -25.16 14.04
N ARG A 22 -26.44 -24.58 13.26
CA ARG A 22 -27.48 -25.34 12.52
C ARG A 22 -27.15 -25.61 11.05
N LEU A 23 -26.05 -25.05 10.54
CA LEU A 23 -25.56 -25.38 9.20
C LEU A 23 -24.66 -26.61 9.28
N ARG A 24 -25.25 -27.80 9.14
CA ARG A 24 -24.49 -29.03 8.87
C ARG A 24 -23.71 -28.83 7.56
N PRO A 25 -22.39 -29.05 7.52
CA PRO A 25 -21.68 -29.11 6.26
C PRO A 25 -22.08 -30.40 5.55
N ALA A 26 -23.00 -30.31 4.60
CA ALA A 26 -23.17 -31.38 3.63
C ALA A 26 -21.85 -31.47 2.85
N ALA A 27 -21.20 -32.62 2.96
CA ALA A 27 -19.91 -32.94 2.39
C ALA A 27 -19.86 -32.58 0.89
N LEU A 28 -19.13 -31.51 0.57
CA LEU A 28 -18.66 -31.22 -0.78
C LEU A 28 -17.26 -31.80 -0.93
N HIS A 29 -17.18 -33.10 -1.20
CA HIS A 29 -15.97 -33.70 -1.75
C HIS A 29 -16.30 -34.65 -2.91
N ARG A 30 -15.76 -34.27 -4.08
CA ARG A 30 -15.33 -35.08 -5.22
C ARG A 30 -16.36 -35.90 -6.01
N ALA A 31 -16.54 -35.48 -7.26
CA ALA A 31 -16.23 -36.33 -8.41
C ALA A 31 -15.82 -35.45 -9.60
N VAL A 32 -14.51 -35.20 -9.72
CA VAL A 32 -13.89 -34.97 -11.03
C VAL A 32 -13.77 -36.36 -11.65
N ALA A 33 -14.56 -36.64 -12.67
CA ALA A 33 -14.36 -37.80 -13.54
C ALA A 33 -14.48 -37.32 -14.99
N SER A 34 -13.31 -36.98 -15.53
CA SER A 34 -13.07 -36.83 -16.96
C SER A 34 -13.33 -38.16 -17.67
N LYS A 35 -14.28 -38.19 -18.61
CA LYS A 35 -14.17 -38.99 -19.84
C LYS A 35 -14.88 -38.25 -20.97
N GLY A 36 -14.09 -37.62 -21.83
CA GLY A 36 -14.54 -37.36 -23.19
C GLY A 36 -14.67 -38.69 -23.92
N VAL A 37 -15.77 -38.86 -24.65
CA VAL A 37 -15.80 -39.62 -25.90
C VAL A 37 -16.66 -38.81 -26.85
N ILE A 38 -16.01 -38.30 -27.90
CA ILE A 38 -16.67 -37.79 -29.09
C ILE A 38 -17.25 -38.99 -29.82
N ALA A 39 -18.56 -39.01 -30.03
CA ALA A 39 -19.19 -39.84 -31.04
C ALA A 39 -20.02 -38.93 -31.94
N ARG A 40 -19.70 -38.97 -33.23
CA ARG A 40 -20.32 -38.22 -34.32
C ARG A 40 -21.37 -39.12 -35.01
N VAL A 41 -22.30 -38.49 -35.75
CA VAL A 41 -23.14 -39.03 -36.86
C VAL A 41 -24.49 -39.63 -36.37
N GLU A 42 -25.70 -39.42 -36.92
CA GLU A 42 -26.29 -38.77 -38.14
C GLU A 42 -27.75 -38.37 -37.84
N VAL A 43 -28.38 -37.54 -38.70
CA VAL A 43 -29.82 -37.15 -38.68
C VAL A 43 -30.49 -37.82 -39.89
N PRO A 44 -31.64 -38.54 -39.79
CA PRO A 44 -32.94 -37.92 -40.08
C PRO A 44 -34.21 -38.58 -39.47
N GLY A 45 -35.23 -37.75 -39.23
CA GLY A 45 -36.64 -38.15 -39.30
C GLY A 45 -37.25 -38.86 -38.08
N SER A 46 -37.87 -38.09 -37.18
CA SER A 46 -39.18 -38.43 -36.61
C SER A 46 -39.76 -37.24 -35.85
N THR A 47 -40.94 -36.82 -36.27
CA THR A 47 -41.83 -35.94 -35.53
C THR A 47 -42.34 -36.69 -34.29
N VAL A 48 -41.94 -36.25 -33.10
CA VAL A 48 -42.72 -36.45 -31.88
C VAL A 48 -42.82 -35.11 -31.18
N ALA A 49 -44.01 -34.51 -31.29
CA ALA A 49 -44.43 -33.39 -30.49
C ALA A 49 -44.53 -33.77 -29.00
N THR A 50 -44.77 -32.77 -28.16
CA THR A 50 -45.09 -32.83 -26.72
C THR A 50 -43.88 -33.09 -25.81
N ALA A 51 -43.51 -32.24 -24.85
CA ALA A 51 -44.23 -31.16 -24.20
C ALA A 51 -43.24 -30.07 -23.79
N ALA A 52 -43.55 -28.82 -24.16
CA ALA A 52 -42.98 -27.67 -23.48
C ALA A 52 -43.44 -27.74 -22.02
N ARG A 53 -42.62 -28.36 -21.16
CA ARG A 53 -42.83 -28.33 -19.73
C ARG A 53 -42.44 -26.93 -19.28
N ARG A 54 -43.41 -26.02 -19.37
CA ARG A 54 -43.50 -24.83 -18.53
C ARG A 54 -43.51 -25.31 -17.08
N THR A 55 -42.34 -25.46 -16.50
CA THR A 55 -42.15 -25.32 -15.05
C THR A 55 -41.40 -24.03 -14.81
N GLY A 56 -42.00 -22.94 -15.27
CA GLY A 56 -41.88 -21.65 -14.61
C GLY A 56 -42.53 -21.76 -13.24
N ALA A 57 -41.83 -22.37 -12.28
CA ALA A 57 -42.16 -22.24 -10.86
C ALA A 57 -41.40 -21.03 -10.32
N SER A 58 -42.10 -19.91 -10.41
CA SER A 58 -41.90 -18.64 -9.74
C SER A 58 -41.45 -18.76 -8.27
N LEU A 59 -40.15 -18.89 -8.03
CA LEU A 59 -39.57 -18.75 -6.68
C LEU A 59 -38.60 -17.56 -6.54
N ARG A 60 -38.51 -16.69 -7.55
CA ARG A 60 -37.55 -15.56 -7.54
C ARG A 60 -38.13 -14.18 -7.23
N ARG A 61 -39.43 -14.02 -6.93
CA ARG A 61 -40.04 -12.66 -6.92
C ARG A 61 -40.54 -12.12 -5.57
N THR A 62 -40.60 -12.90 -4.49
CA THR A 62 -41.17 -12.43 -3.22
C THR A 62 -40.15 -12.19 -2.09
N ALA A 63 -38.93 -12.72 -2.18
CA ALA A 63 -37.88 -12.51 -1.16
C ALA A 63 -36.98 -11.27 -1.40
N VAL A 64 -37.13 -10.60 -2.54
CA VAL A 64 -36.27 -9.48 -2.97
C VAL A 64 -36.59 -8.13 -2.29
N PRO A 65 -37.86 -7.72 -2.04
CA PRO A 65 -38.13 -6.38 -1.53
C PRO A 65 -37.81 -6.22 -0.04
N THR A 66 -38.04 -7.24 0.78
CA THR A 66 -37.70 -7.24 2.21
C THR A 66 -36.19 -7.24 2.41
N LEU A 67 -35.44 -8.07 1.67
CA LEU A 67 -33.98 -8.07 1.72
C LEU A 67 -33.38 -6.72 1.28
N ARG A 68 -33.93 -6.10 0.23
CA ARG A 68 -33.50 -4.75 -0.22
C ARG A 68 -33.86 -3.63 0.76
N ARG A 69 -34.98 -3.75 1.48
CA ARG A 69 -35.33 -2.80 2.54
C ARG A 69 -34.39 -2.94 3.74
N LEU A 70 -34.13 -4.17 4.17
CA LEU A 70 -33.19 -4.45 5.25
C LEU A 70 -31.77 -3.98 4.91
N SER A 71 -31.30 -4.20 3.67
CA SER A 71 -29.98 -3.72 3.26
C SER A 71 -29.88 -2.20 3.21
N ARG A 72 -30.95 -1.49 2.78
CA ARG A 72 -31.00 -0.02 2.83
C ARG A 72 -30.98 0.52 4.24
N VAL A 73 -31.74 -0.10 5.15
CA VAL A 73 -31.74 0.29 6.56
C VAL A 73 -30.35 0.04 7.18
N ALA A 74 -29.75 -1.14 6.93
CA ALA A 74 -28.40 -1.43 7.39
C ALA A 74 -27.37 -0.44 6.84
N ALA A 75 -27.43 -0.13 5.54
CA ALA A 75 -26.55 0.85 4.91
C ALA A 75 -26.74 2.26 5.50
N ALA A 76 -27.99 2.68 5.75
CA ALA A 76 -28.28 3.96 6.38
C ALA A 76 -27.74 4.03 7.82
N VAL A 77 -27.91 2.96 8.60
CA VAL A 77 -27.37 2.86 9.96
C VAL A 77 -25.83 2.91 9.95
N LEU A 78 -25.19 2.17 9.05
CA LEU A 78 -23.72 2.21 8.91
C LEU A 78 -23.24 3.59 8.48
N LEU A 79 -23.93 4.23 7.54
CA LEU A 79 -23.61 5.58 7.08
C LEU A 79 -23.73 6.60 8.23
N VAL A 80 -24.82 6.55 8.99
CA VAL A 80 -25.01 7.39 10.18
C VAL A 80 -23.91 7.11 11.20
N GLY A 81 -23.54 5.85 11.43
CA GLY A 81 -22.44 5.48 12.31
C GLY A 81 -21.10 6.08 11.85
N VAL A 82 -20.78 6.01 10.57
CA VAL A 82 -19.57 6.64 9.99
C VAL A 82 -19.61 8.16 10.13
N LEU A 83 -20.77 8.80 9.90
CA LEU A 83 -20.91 10.24 10.04
C LEU A 83 -20.74 10.69 11.50
N VAL A 84 -21.35 9.98 12.45
CA VAL A 84 -21.18 10.24 13.88
C VAL A 84 -19.71 10.03 14.28
N TRP A 85 -19.08 8.96 13.81
CA TRP A 85 -17.66 8.69 14.07
C TRP A 85 -16.74 9.81 13.55
N ASN A 86 -17.00 10.32 12.35
CA ASN A 86 -16.24 11.44 11.80
C ASN A 86 -16.53 12.73 12.57
N ALA A 87 -17.78 12.97 12.95
CA ALA A 87 -18.16 14.14 13.74
C ALA A 87 -17.49 14.13 15.13
N THR A 88 -17.38 12.96 15.78
CA THR A 88 -16.65 12.82 17.04
C THR A 88 -15.14 13.02 16.83
N ALA A 89 -14.56 12.45 15.78
CA ALA A 89 -13.12 12.58 15.49
C ALA A 89 -12.70 14.04 15.17
N LEU A 90 -13.60 14.81 14.55
CA LEU A 90 -13.40 16.23 14.25
C LEU A 90 -13.79 17.14 15.42
N GLY A 91 -14.29 16.60 16.54
CA GLY A 91 -14.65 17.36 17.73
C GLY A 91 -16.00 18.09 17.66
N TYR A 92 -16.87 17.78 16.68
CA TYR A 92 -18.21 18.36 16.57
C TYR A 92 -19.23 17.74 17.54
N VAL A 93 -18.95 16.56 18.06
CA VAL A 93 -19.78 15.87 19.06
C VAL A 93 -18.93 15.63 20.29
N ALA A 94 -19.36 16.16 21.44
CA ALA A 94 -18.71 15.91 22.71
C ALA A 94 -18.86 14.43 23.08
N VAL A 95 -17.74 13.74 23.23
CA VAL A 95 -17.70 12.37 23.73
C VAL A 95 -17.37 12.46 25.23
N PRO A 96 -18.14 11.79 26.12
CA PRO A 96 -17.76 11.67 27.52
C PRO A 96 -16.37 11.04 27.59
N VAL A 97 -15.39 11.77 28.12
CA VAL A 97 -14.05 11.25 28.36
C VAL A 97 -14.10 10.58 29.73
N ASP A 98 -14.03 9.26 29.77
CA ASP A 98 -13.86 8.52 31.02
C ASP A 98 -12.37 8.63 31.39
N ASP A 99 -12.03 9.53 32.32
CA ASP A 99 -10.65 9.74 32.80
C ASP A 99 -10.04 8.46 33.42
N ASP A 100 -10.90 7.50 33.81
CA ASP A 100 -10.54 6.21 34.42
C ASP A 100 -10.29 5.08 33.41
N ALA A 101 -10.45 5.31 32.10
CA ALA A 101 -10.25 4.28 31.08
C ALA A 101 -8.78 3.84 30.91
N GLY A 102 -7.84 4.48 31.63
CA GLY A 102 -6.41 4.15 31.64
C GLY A 102 -5.68 4.39 30.31
N VAL A 103 -6.40 4.81 29.27
CA VAL A 103 -5.86 5.19 27.96
C VAL A 103 -6.05 6.69 27.81
N THR A 104 -5.08 7.45 28.30
CA THR A 104 -5.04 8.89 28.07
C THR A 104 -4.61 9.14 26.62
N PRO A 105 -5.15 10.16 25.92
CA PRO A 105 -4.68 10.55 24.58
C PRO A 105 -3.16 10.76 24.51
N GLU A 106 -2.57 11.19 25.62
CA GLU A 106 -1.12 11.36 25.81
C GLU A 106 -0.36 10.02 25.85
N GLY A 107 -1.01 8.92 26.25
CA GLY A 107 -0.46 7.57 26.24
C GLY A 107 -0.66 6.82 24.91
N ALA A 108 -1.59 7.27 24.07
CA ALA A 108 -1.91 6.66 22.75
C ALA A 108 -1.44 7.52 21.56
N ARG A 109 -0.37 8.28 21.75
CA ARG A 109 0.23 9.14 20.71
C ARG A 109 1.11 8.33 19.75
N TRP A 110 0.90 8.55 18.45
CA TRP A 110 1.61 7.85 17.36
C TRP A 110 3.12 8.11 17.33
N ASP A 111 3.57 9.19 17.97
CA ASP A 111 4.97 9.55 18.10
C ASP A 111 5.74 8.66 19.11
N MET A 112 5.10 7.73 19.83
CA MET A 112 5.84 6.67 20.55
C MET A 112 6.75 5.85 19.61
N PHE A 113 6.36 5.75 18.33
CA PHE A 113 7.14 5.03 17.31
C PHE A 113 8.09 5.94 16.51
N ALA A 114 7.92 7.26 16.64
CA ALA A 114 8.75 8.25 15.96
C ALA A 114 8.72 9.57 16.74
N PRO A 115 9.32 9.64 17.95
CA PRO A 115 9.23 10.82 18.80
C PRO A 115 9.94 12.03 18.19
N TYR A 116 10.93 11.76 17.33
CA TYR A 116 11.70 12.74 16.58
C TYR A 116 11.65 12.36 15.09
N PRO A 117 10.50 12.55 14.41
CA PRO A 117 10.39 12.19 13.01
C PRO A 117 11.33 13.09 12.19
N PRO A 118 11.98 12.58 11.13
CA PRO A 118 12.82 13.39 10.27
C PRO A 118 12.02 14.57 9.68
N SER A 119 12.56 15.78 9.85
CA SER A 119 11.99 17.01 9.29
C SER A 119 12.57 17.38 7.92
N GLU A 120 13.50 16.57 7.42
CA GLU A 120 14.12 16.73 6.12
C GLU A 120 14.22 15.36 5.42
N ASP A 121 13.83 15.32 4.15
CA ASP A 121 14.20 14.23 3.23
C ASP A 121 15.56 14.56 2.62
N VAL A 122 16.47 13.58 2.61
CA VAL A 122 17.81 13.74 2.04
C VAL A 122 18.08 12.63 1.07
N ARG A 123 18.49 13.02 -0.13
CA ARG A 123 18.79 12.11 -1.23
C ARG A 123 20.13 12.46 -1.84
N TYR A 124 20.82 11.42 -2.30
CA TYR A 124 22.07 11.55 -3.03
C TYR A 124 21.82 11.66 -4.54
N VAL A 125 22.65 12.47 -5.16
CA VAL A 125 22.83 12.57 -6.60
C VAL A 125 24.32 12.43 -6.87
N ALA A 126 24.71 11.45 -7.69
CA ALA A 126 26.10 11.25 -8.08
C ALA A 126 26.26 11.71 -9.52
N VAL A 127 26.93 12.84 -9.73
CA VAL A 127 27.20 13.36 -11.06
C VAL A 127 28.50 12.77 -11.56
N GLY A 128 28.40 11.83 -12.49
CA GLY A 128 29.51 11.32 -13.28
C GLY A 128 29.81 12.28 -14.43
N THR A 129 31.09 12.53 -14.69
CA THR A 129 31.57 13.24 -15.88
C THR A 129 32.35 12.24 -16.72
N THR A 130 31.94 11.99 -17.95
CA THR A 130 32.66 11.12 -18.90
C THR A 130 33.88 11.83 -19.46
N GLU A 131 34.81 11.11 -20.10
CA GLU A 131 35.94 11.68 -20.88
C GLU A 131 35.51 12.77 -21.89
N SER A 132 34.33 12.60 -22.51
CA SER A 132 33.77 13.59 -23.45
C SER A 132 33.25 14.88 -22.78
N GLY A 133 33.29 14.98 -21.45
CA GLY A 133 32.71 16.06 -20.66
C GLY A 133 31.20 15.93 -20.39
N THR A 134 30.54 14.89 -20.90
CA THR A 134 29.10 14.64 -20.67
C THR A 134 28.81 14.34 -19.21
N ARG A 135 27.71 14.91 -18.67
CA ARG A 135 27.30 14.72 -17.27
C ARG A 135 26.13 13.75 -17.16
N VAL A 136 26.29 12.72 -16.34
CA VAL A 136 25.34 11.62 -16.14
C VAL A 136 25.09 11.37 -14.66
N ASP A 137 23.95 10.77 -14.32
CA ASP A 137 23.69 10.27 -12.97
C ASP A 137 24.34 8.88 -12.80
N ALA A 138 25.44 8.80 -12.07
CA ALA A 138 26.19 7.55 -11.89
C ALA A 138 25.42 6.50 -11.05
N ILE A 139 24.43 6.92 -10.24
CA ILE A 139 23.60 5.99 -9.47
C ILE A 139 22.46 5.45 -10.36
N ARG A 140 21.74 6.35 -11.02
CA ARG A 140 20.50 6.02 -11.75
C ARG A 140 20.72 5.62 -13.20
N GLY A 141 21.82 6.06 -13.79
CA GLY A 141 21.99 6.11 -15.24
C GLY A 141 21.24 7.28 -15.87
N GLY A 142 21.67 7.71 -17.05
CA GLY A 142 21.03 8.77 -17.81
C GLY A 142 21.29 10.19 -17.26
N ALA A 143 20.36 11.11 -17.53
CA ALA A 143 20.53 12.52 -17.21
C ALA A 143 20.46 12.81 -15.70
N VAL A 144 21.28 13.75 -15.23
CA VAL A 144 21.28 14.21 -13.83
C VAL A 144 19.95 14.87 -13.47
N ARG A 145 19.31 14.38 -12.41
CA ARG A 145 18.04 14.92 -11.91
C ARG A 145 18.15 15.45 -10.48
N TRP A 146 17.95 16.77 -10.34
CA TRP A 146 18.01 17.48 -9.06
C TRP A 146 16.68 17.57 -8.34
N SER A 147 15.56 17.41 -9.02
CA SER A 147 14.23 17.29 -8.42
C SER A 147 13.74 15.84 -8.45
N ARG A 148 12.71 15.53 -7.65
CA ARG A 148 12.01 14.25 -7.70
C ARG A 148 11.08 14.20 -8.90
N ASP A 149 11.00 13.04 -9.54
CA ASP A 149 10.01 12.78 -10.59
C ASP A 149 8.68 12.39 -9.92
N GLY A 150 7.66 13.25 -9.97
CA GLY A 150 6.28 12.92 -9.58
C GLY A 150 6.11 12.20 -8.22
N ALA A 151 4.98 11.53 -8.03
CA ALA A 151 4.58 10.98 -6.73
C ALA A 151 5.47 9.82 -6.26
N GLY A 152 6.30 10.07 -5.25
CA GLY A 152 6.55 9.10 -4.17
C GLY A 152 7.84 8.28 -4.15
N GLY A 153 8.68 8.25 -5.19
CA GLY A 153 9.92 7.43 -5.21
C GLY A 153 11.23 8.23 -5.12
N THR A 154 12.26 7.76 -4.39
CA THR A 154 13.58 8.44 -4.33
C THR A 154 14.33 8.44 -5.68
N GLY A 155 13.75 7.79 -6.69
CA GLY A 155 14.33 7.60 -8.01
C GLY A 155 15.56 6.70 -8.02
N TYR A 156 15.85 5.96 -6.93
CA TYR A 156 16.99 5.05 -6.91
C TYR A 156 16.69 3.74 -7.65
N PRO A 157 17.71 3.06 -8.19
CA PRO A 157 17.52 1.81 -8.93
C PRO A 157 16.85 0.69 -8.11
N SER A 158 17.02 0.69 -6.78
CA SER A 158 16.40 -0.29 -5.90
C SER A 158 16.23 0.21 -4.47
N VAL A 159 15.42 -0.51 -3.69
CA VAL A 159 15.29 -0.28 -2.23
C VAL A 159 16.61 -0.50 -1.50
N ARG A 160 17.47 -1.41 -1.99
CA ARG A 160 18.81 -1.63 -1.42
C ARG A 160 19.71 -0.41 -1.58
N TRP A 161 19.68 0.24 -2.76
CA TRP A 161 20.37 1.52 -2.97
C TRP A 161 19.90 2.59 -1.99
N ARG A 162 18.58 2.71 -1.82
CA ARG A 162 18.00 3.64 -0.83
C ARG A 162 18.53 3.37 0.58
N LYS A 163 18.53 2.11 1.01
CA LYS A 163 18.96 1.74 2.36
C LYS A 163 20.46 1.91 2.55
N TYR A 164 21.26 1.54 1.56
CA TYR A 164 22.71 1.73 1.60
C TYR A 164 23.07 3.21 1.75
N LEU A 165 22.48 4.08 0.95
CA LEU A 165 22.74 5.52 1.00
C LEU A 165 22.20 6.17 2.29
N GLU A 166 21.18 5.59 2.91
CA GLU A 166 20.76 5.98 4.27
C GLU A 166 21.85 5.65 5.30
N VAL A 167 22.49 4.49 5.23
CA VAL A 167 23.64 4.16 6.08
C VAL A 167 24.80 5.13 5.85
N VAL A 168 25.11 5.45 4.59
CA VAL A 168 26.15 6.43 4.23
C VAL A 168 25.85 7.82 4.83
N ARG A 169 24.58 8.22 4.84
CA ARG A 169 24.14 9.50 5.44
C ARG A 169 24.37 9.53 6.94
N TRP A 170 23.92 8.49 7.66
CA TRP A 170 23.87 8.49 9.13
C TRP A 170 25.15 7.99 9.80
N GLY A 171 26.02 7.26 9.10
CA GLY A 171 27.21 6.63 9.68
C GLY A 171 28.37 7.57 9.99
N ASP A 172 28.28 8.85 9.61
CA ASP A 172 29.35 9.86 9.65
C ASP A 172 30.77 9.35 9.28
N ASP A 173 30.82 8.45 8.31
CA ASP A 173 32.05 7.77 7.90
C ASP A 173 32.52 8.31 6.54
N GLU A 174 33.60 9.07 6.58
CA GLU A 174 34.18 9.68 5.39
C GLU A 174 34.84 8.66 4.45
N ALA A 175 35.36 7.55 5.00
CA ALA A 175 35.88 6.45 4.19
C ALA A 175 34.73 5.78 3.43
N LEU A 176 33.59 5.52 4.10
CA LEU A 176 32.40 4.97 3.47
C LEU A 176 31.89 5.86 2.33
N ARG A 177 31.86 7.19 2.53
CA ARG A 177 31.51 8.16 1.46
C ARG A 177 32.49 8.11 0.29
N GLY A 178 33.78 7.95 0.57
CA GLY A 178 34.81 7.73 -0.45
C GLY A 178 34.60 6.45 -1.24
N HIS A 179 34.32 5.34 -0.55
CA HIS A 179 34.06 4.04 -1.17
C HIS A 179 32.80 4.05 -2.05
N VAL A 180 31.75 4.79 -1.69
CA VAL A 180 30.58 4.98 -2.56
C VAL A 180 31.00 5.59 -3.90
N ALA A 181 31.77 6.68 -3.88
CA ALA A 181 32.17 7.39 -5.10
C ALA A 181 33.09 6.54 -5.98
N SER A 182 34.06 5.83 -5.38
CA SER A 182 34.94 4.89 -6.08
C SER A 182 34.18 3.70 -6.68
N ALA A 183 33.27 3.09 -5.91
CA ALA A 183 32.46 1.97 -6.39
C ALA A 183 31.53 2.37 -7.55
N LEU A 184 31.14 3.65 -7.65
CA LEU A 184 30.36 4.15 -8.77
C LEU A 184 31.17 4.22 -10.07
N CYS A 185 32.47 4.52 -10.02
CA CYS A 185 33.36 4.42 -11.19
C CYS A 185 33.39 2.97 -11.70
N SER A 186 33.80 2.03 -10.84
CA SER A 186 33.92 0.61 -11.23
C SER A 186 32.59 0.01 -11.69
N ARG A 187 31.47 0.42 -11.07
CA ARG A 187 30.14 0.00 -11.51
C ARG A 187 29.80 0.55 -12.90
N TRP A 188 30.15 1.81 -13.17
CA TRP A 188 29.84 2.44 -14.45
C TRP A 188 30.57 1.73 -15.58
N GLU A 189 31.88 1.57 -15.46
CA GLU A 189 32.75 0.83 -16.39
C GLU A 189 32.20 -0.60 -16.65
N ALA A 190 31.72 -1.28 -15.61
CA ALA A 190 31.18 -2.63 -15.75
C ALA A 190 29.81 -2.71 -16.45
N THR A 191 29.10 -1.59 -16.64
CA THR A 191 27.70 -1.59 -17.11
C THR A 191 27.42 -0.68 -18.30
N HIS A 192 28.37 0.16 -18.72
CA HIS A 192 28.22 1.12 -19.81
C HIS A 192 29.45 1.10 -20.70
N ASP A 193 29.25 1.41 -21.98
CA ASP A 193 30.37 1.67 -22.89
C ASP A 193 30.91 3.08 -22.63
N GLY A 194 32.15 3.16 -22.12
CA GLY A 194 32.86 4.40 -21.84
C GLY A 194 32.96 4.74 -20.36
N ASP A 195 34.09 5.35 -20.00
CA ASP A 195 34.50 5.53 -18.63
C ASP A 195 34.08 6.91 -18.09
N LEU A 196 34.03 7.01 -16.77
CA LEU A 196 33.90 8.29 -16.08
C LEU A 196 35.30 8.80 -15.78
N ASP A 197 35.55 10.10 -15.95
CA ASP A 197 36.76 10.75 -15.41
C ASP A 197 36.61 11.01 -13.92
N ARG A 198 35.38 11.34 -13.51
CA ARG A 198 35.09 11.87 -12.16
C ARG A 198 33.66 11.62 -11.75
N VAL A 199 33.49 11.28 -10.46
CA VAL A 199 32.18 11.26 -9.79
C VAL A 199 32.15 12.32 -8.68
N ALA A 200 31.16 13.21 -8.75
CA ALA A 200 30.86 14.18 -7.70
C ALA A 200 29.55 13.81 -6.99
N LEU A 201 29.64 13.51 -5.70
CA LEU A 201 28.52 13.14 -4.86
C LEU A 201 27.90 14.37 -4.19
N TYR A 202 26.59 14.51 -4.31
CA TYR A 202 25.80 15.61 -3.73
C TYR A 202 24.69 15.07 -2.85
N THR A 203 24.33 15.82 -1.82
CA THR A 203 23.07 15.66 -1.10
C THR A 203 22.10 16.75 -1.53
N VAL A 204 20.86 16.35 -1.80
CA VAL A 204 19.72 17.23 -1.99
C VAL A 204 18.82 17.06 -0.78
N VAL A 205 18.58 18.16 -0.09
CA VAL A 205 17.81 18.21 1.16
C VAL A 205 16.53 19.00 0.93
N GLU A 206 15.40 18.40 1.26
CA GLU A 206 14.06 18.99 1.11
C GLU A 206 13.34 18.96 2.47
N SER A 207 12.72 20.07 2.88
CA SER A 207 11.92 20.11 4.12
C SER A 207 10.66 19.25 3.97
N THR A 208 10.36 18.43 4.97
CA THR A 208 9.12 17.62 5.05
C THR A 208 8.09 18.22 6.00
N ARG A 209 8.36 19.41 6.57
CA ARG A 209 7.45 20.05 7.52
C ARG A 209 6.17 20.54 6.83
N PRO A 210 4.98 20.18 7.34
CA PRO A 210 3.73 20.71 6.82
C PRO A 210 3.69 22.25 6.87
N GLY A 211 3.31 22.90 5.77
CA GLY A 211 3.14 24.36 5.70
C GLY A 211 4.41 25.15 5.36
N GLU A 212 5.60 24.54 5.42
CA GLU A 212 6.81 25.14 4.86
C GLU A 212 6.86 24.89 3.35
N ARG A 213 7.02 25.94 2.54
CA ARG A 213 7.35 25.77 1.11
C ARG A 213 8.73 25.10 1.04
N GLY A 214 8.76 23.88 0.52
CA GLY A 214 9.95 23.02 0.48
C GLY A 214 11.15 23.70 -0.18
N SER A 215 12.00 24.33 0.63
CA SER A 215 13.29 24.81 0.17
C SER A 215 14.15 23.60 -0.15
N THR A 216 14.67 23.53 -1.37
CA THR A 216 15.64 22.51 -1.77
C THR A 216 17.04 23.06 -1.55
N ARG A 217 17.86 22.36 -0.76
CA ARG A 217 19.26 22.69 -0.54
C ARG A 217 20.14 21.62 -1.17
N VAL A 218 21.04 22.02 -2.05
CA VAL A 218 22.02 21.10 -2.66
C VAL A 218 23.39 21.39 -2.07
N SER A 219 24.01 20.36 -1.51
CA SER A 219 25.37 20.43 -0.96
C SER A 219 26.24 19.38 -1.61
N ARG A 220 27.45 19.77 -2.03
CA ARG A 220 28.44 18.81 -2.50
C ARG A 220 29.06 18.12 -1.28
N VAL A 221 29.05 16.79 -1.30
CA VAL A 221 29.66 15.98 -0.24
C VAL A 221 31.12 15.75 -0.58
N ARG A 222 31.41 15.25 -1.78
CA ARG A 222 32.76 14.86 -2.19
C ARG A 222 32.88 14.78 -3.70
N THR A 223 34.12 14.86 -4.19
CA THR A 223 34.51 14.51 -5.54
C THR A 223 35.54 13.39 -5.50
N HIS A 224 35.47 12.46 -6.45
CA HIS A 224 36.42 11.38 -6.66
C HIS A 224 36.79 11.31 -8.14
N GLU A 225 38.08 11.26 -8.45
CA GLU A 225 38.57 10.97 -9.80
C GLU A 225 38.56 9.46 -10.00
N CYS A 226 38.04 9.01 -11.13
CA CYS A 226 38.13 7.63 -11.56
C CYS A 226 39.47 7.48 -12.30
N ALA A 227 40.24 6.45 -11.99
CA ALA A 227 41.62 6.28 -12.47
C ALA A 227 41.81 4.87 -13.03
#